data_AF-A0A356V4H6-F1
#
_entry.id   AF-A0A356V4H6-F1
#
_cell.length_a   1.000
_cell.length_b   1.000
_cell.length_c   1.000
_cell.angle_alpha   90.00
_cell.angle_beta   90.00
_cell.angle_gamma   90.00
#
_symmetry.space_group_name_H-M   'P 1'
#
loop_
_entity.id
_entity.type
_entity.pdbx_description
1 polymer ?
#
loop_
_entity_poly.entity_id
_entity_poly.type
_entity_poly.pdbx_seq_one_letter_code
_entity_poly.pdbx_strand_id
1 'polypeptide(L)'
;MDKSSDNKDRQNWMSTLAKAPADLLAELWQQLRLNPDFEWLRKPEIGTVMVRGAMGGTGAAFNLGEMTVTRCALQIGGDVVGHAYISGRSHKKAEIAALCDALMQTKHATELQDKIITPLNAAATNRRK
;
A
#
# COMPACT_ATOMS: atom_id res chain seq x y z
N MET A 1 -10.52 -9.27 22.07
CA MET A 1 -9.71 -8.85 20.91
C MET A 1 -9.96 -7.38 20.66
N ASP A 2 -8.93 -6.55 20.84
CA ASP A 2 -8.97 -5.11 20.62
C ASP A 2 -8.94 -4.80 19.11
N LYS A 3 -10.09 -4.45 18.53
CA LYS A 3 -10.18 -4.10 17.10
C LYS A 3 -9.42 -2.82 16.73
N SER A 4 -9.00 -2.02 17.71
CA SER A 4 -8.31 -0.75 17.51
C SER A 4 -6.84 -0.94 17.12
N SER A 5 -6.13 -1.90 17.73
CA SER A 5 -4.74 -2.22 17.39
C SER A 5 -4.61 -2.81 15.99
N ASP A 6 -5.48 -3.77 15.63
CA ASP A 6 -5.47 -4.43 14.32
C ASP A 6 -5.67 -3.44 13.16
N ASN A 7 -6.49 -2.41 13.39
CA ASN A 7 -6.72 -1.36 12.40
C ASN A 7 -5.50 -0.45 12.24
N LYS A 8 -4.79 -0.17 13.34
CA LYS A 8 -3.59 0.68 13.32
C LYS A 8 -2.41 -0.01 12.64
N ASP A 9 -2.24 -1.30 12.86
CA ASP A 9 -1.19 -2.08 12.20
C ASP A 9 -1.43 -2.16 10.70
N ARG A 10 -2.68 -2.40 10.29
CA ARG A 10 -3.06 -2.37 8.87
C ARG A 10 -2.81 -1.02 8.21
N GLN A 11 -3.20 0.07 8.87
CA GLN A 11 -2.92 1.42 8.39
C GLN A 11 -1.42 1.67 8.21
N ASN A 12 -0.59 1.15 9.11
CA ASN A 12 0.86 1.33 9.05
C ASN A 12 1.46 0.66 7.81
N TRP A 13 1.22 -0.64 7.58
CA TRP A 13 1.79 -1.31 6.40
C TRP A 13 1.21 -0.77 5.10
N MET A 14 -0.08 -0.42 5.07
CA MET A 14 -0.69 0.20 3.88
C MET A 14 -0.03 1.55 3.55
N SER A 15 0.26 2.37 4.56
CA SER A 15 1.01 3.62 4.39
C SER A 15 2.43 3.36 3.85
N THR A 16 3.13 2.34 4.36
CA THR A 16 4.47 1.95 3.88
C THR A 16 4.43 1.52 2.42
N LEU A 17 3.51 0.63 2.04
CA LEU A 17 3.33 0.15 0.67
C LEU A 17 2.98 1.29 -0.31
N ALA A 18 2.09 2.21 0.11
CA ALA A 18 1.71 3.35 -0.71
C ALA A 18 2.91 4.27 -1.03
N LYS A 19 3.79 4.50 -0.05
CA LYS A 19 4.97 5.36 -0.15
C LYS A 19 6.20 4.65 -0.73
N ALA A 20 6.16 3.33 -0.88
CA ALA A 20 7.28 2.53 -1.35
C ALA A 20 7.75 2.97 -2.76
N PRO A 21 9.07 2.99 -3.02
CA PRO A 21 9.58 3.09 -4.38
C PRO A 21 9.10 1.87 -5.18
N ALA A 22 8.60 2.09 -6.41
CA ALA A 22 8.00 1.01 -7.20
C ALA A 22 8.99 -0.12 -7.49
N ASP A 23 10.24 0.23 -7.86
CA ASP A 23 11.26 -0.75 -8.22
C ASP A 23 11.69 -1.58 -7.01
N LEU A 24 11.90 -0.93 -5.85
CA LEU A 24 12.25 -1.62 -4.62
C LEU A 24 11.14 -2.58 -4.16
N LEU A 25 9.87 -2.15 -4.20
CA LEU A 25 8.76 -3.03 -3.86
C LEU A 25 8.68 -4.23 -4.82
N ALA A 26 8.89 -4.01 -6.12
CA ALA A 26 8.87 -5.07 -7.11
C ALA A 26 10.02 -6.06 -6.92
N GLU A 27 11.23 -5.58 -6.60
CA GLU A 27 12.40 -6.41 -6.32
C GLU A 27 12.17 -7.29 -5.09
N LEU A 28 11.75 -6.69 -3.97
CA LEU A 28 11.50 -7.42 -2.73
C LEU A 28 10.38 -8.46 -2.92
N TRP A 29 9.33 -8.11 -3.66
CA TRP A 29 8.25 -9.05 -4.02
C TRP A 29 8.76 -10.24 -4.85
N GLN A 30 9.60 -9.99 -5.84
CA GLN A 30 10.20 -11.07 -6.65
C GLN A 30 11.12 -11.98 -5.81
N GLN A 31 11.87 -11.42 -4.86
CA GLN A 31 12.73 -12.19 -3.95
C GLN A 31 11.92 -13.06 -2.98
N LEU A 32 10.72 -12.62 -2.60
CA LEU A 32 9.81 -13.35 -1.72
C LEU A 32 9.28 -14.64 -2.37
N ARG A 33 9.23 -14.71 -3.72
CA ARG A 33 8.79 -15.88 -4.51
C ARG A 33 7.41 -16.42 -4.14
N LEU A 34 6.58 -15.62 -3.48
CA LEU A 34 5.17 -15.94 -3.27
C LEU A 34 4.40 -15.59 -4.54
N ASN A 35 3.58 -16.53 -4.99
CA ASN A 35 2.69 -16.35 -6.14
C ASN A 35 1.29 -16.87 -5.78
N PRO A 36 0.57 -16.18 -4.88
CA PRO A 36 -0.79 -16.59 -4.52
C PRO A 36 -1.73 -16.41 -5.71
N ASP A 37 -2.63 -17.38 -5.92
CA ASP A 37 -3.76 -17.18 -6.81
C ASP A 37 -4.72 -16.14 -6.21
N PHE A 38 -5.25 -15.27 -7.07
CA PHE A 38 -6.15 -14.21 -6.64
C PHE A 38 -7.18 -13.86 -7.71
N GLU A 39 -8.28 -13.28 -7.26
CA GLU A 39 -9.34 -12.76 -8.12
C GLU A 39 -9.44 -11.24 -7.98
N TRP A 40 -9.68 -10.56 -9.10
CA TRP A 40 -9.90 -9.12 -9.09
C TRP A 40 -11.32 -8.79 -8.60
N LEU A 41 -11.42 -8.07 -7.48
CA LEU A 41 -12.65 -7.39 -7.10
C LEU A 41 -12.76 -6.02 -7.78
N ARG A 42 -11.59 -5.38 -7.98
CA ARG A 42 -11.42 -4.17 -8.79
C ARG A 42 -10.02 -4.20 -9.40
N LYS A 43 -9.97 -4.26 -10.74
CA LYS A 43 -8.70 -4.13 -11.49
C LYS A 43 -8.03 -2.78 -11.19
N PRO A 44 -6.71 -2.64 -11.42
CA PRO A 44 -6.04 -1.36 -11.29
C PRO A 44 -6.69 -0.26 -12.15
N GLU A 45 -7.17 0.77 -11.46
CA GLU A 45 -7.79 1.96 -12.05
C GLU A 45 -6.95 3.19 -11.72
N ILE A 46 -6.57 3.94 -12.75
CA ILE A 46 -5.91 5.25 -12.60
C ILE A 46 -6.99 6.33 -12.52
N GLY A 47 -6.93 7.15 -11.48
CA GLY A 47 -7.80 8.32 -11.30
C GLY A 47 -7.05 9.48 -10.67
N THR A 48 -7.77 10.50 -10.22
CA THR A 48 -7.19 11.64 -9.50
C THR A 48 -7.82 11.80 -8.12
N VAL A 49 -7.06 12.41 -7.21
CA VAL A 49 -7.54 12.89 -5.91
C VAL A 49 -7.23 14.37 -5.79
N MET A 50 -8.15 15.11 -5.18
CA MET A 50 -7.96 16.52 -4.87
C MET A 50 -7.07 16.65 -3.63
N VAL A 51 -5.88 17.21 -3.81
CA VAL A 51 -4.96 17.52 -2.71
C VAL A 51 -5.44 18.81 -2.06
N ARG A 52 -5.58 18.78 -0.73
CA ARG A 52 -5.95 19.96 0.06
C ARG A 52 -4.77 20.42 0.91
N GLY A 53 -4.48 21.72 0.82
CA GLY A 53 -3.55 22.40 1.73
C GLY A 53 -4.32 23.06 2.88
N ALA A 54 -3.59 23.45 3.93
CA ALA A 54 -4.11 24.27 5.03
C ALA A 54 -3.45 25.66 4.99
N MET A 55 -4.26 26.73 4.99
CA MET A 55 -3.72 28.10 4.98
C MET A 55 -2.82 28.35 6.20
N GLY A 56 -1.57 28.78 5.98
CA GLY A 56 -0.62 28.99 7.09
C GLY A 56 -0.28 27.72 7.89
N GLY A 57 -0.54 26.52 7.34
CA GLY A 57 -0.23 25.23 7.98
C GLY A 57 -1.30 24.68 8.92
N THR A 58 -2.13 25.54 9.53
CA THR A 58 -3.19 25.13 10.47
C THR A 58 -4.55 25.79 10.23
N GLY A 59 -4.64 26.71 9.26
CA GLY A 59 -5.86 27.41 8.90
C GLY A 59 -6.80 26.59 8.00
N ALA A 60 -7.77 27.26 7.38
CA ALA A 60 -8.80 26.57 6.60
C ALA A 60 -8.22 25.81 5.39
N ALA A 61 -8.89 24.72 5.02
CA ALA A 61 -8.50 23.90 3.90
C ALA A 61 -8.77 24.60 2.55
N PHE A 62 -7.85 24.48 1.61
CA PHE A 62 -8.03 24.95 0.23
C PHE A 62 -7.55 23.90 -0.77
N ASN A 63 -8.06 23.93 -2.00
CA ASN A 63 -7.65 23.00 -3.05
C ASN A 63 -6.27 23.39 -3.57
N LEU A 64 -5.27 22.54 -3.33
CA LEU A 64 -3.89 22.74 -3.76
C LEU A 64 -3.66 22.26 -5.20
N GLY A 65 -4.44 21.28 -5.64
CA GLY A 65 -4.37 20.72 -6.99
C GLY A 65 -4.89 19.28 -7.02
N GLU A 66 -4.64 18.60 -8.14
CA GLU A 66 -4.95 17.18 -8.29
C GLU A 66 -3.68 16.33 -8.34
N MET A 67 -3.79 15.12 -7.80
CA MET A 67 -2.72 14.12 -7.82
C MET A 67 -3.26 12.82 -8.41
N THR A 68 -2.50 12.21 -9.31
CA THR A 68 -2.87 10.91 -9.85
C THR A 68 -2.71 9.81 -8.80
N VAL A 69 -3.69 8.91 -8.75
CA VAL A 69 -3.68 7.72 -7.92
C VAL A 69 -4.00 6.49 -8.75
N THR A 70 -3.47 5.34 -8.35
CA THR A 70 -3.92 4.04 -8.85
C THR A 70 -4.52 3.26 -7.70
N ARG A 71 -5.74 2.73 -7.88
CA ARG A 71 -6.45 1.94 -6.88
C ARG A 71 -6.83 0.57 -7.41
N CYS A 72 -6.76 -0.46 -6.58
CA CYS A 72 -7.28 -1.79 -6.89
C CYS A 72 -7.70 -2.53 -5.61
N ALA A 73 -8.43 -3.62 -5.81
CA ALA A 73 -8.79 -4.56 -4.77
C ALA A 73 -8.82 -5.98 -5.34
N LEU A 74 -8.32 -6.93 -4.57
CA LEU A 74 -8.27 -8.35 -4.96
C LEU A 74 -8.58 -9.23 -3.76
N GLN A 75 -8.92 -10.48 -4.06
CA GLN A 75 -9.22 -11.50 -3.07
C GLN A 75 -8.29 -12.70 -3.25
N ILE A 76 -7.74 -13.22 -2.16
CA ILE A 76 -6.97 -14.47 -2.13
C ILE A 76 -7.72 -15.48 -1.25
N GLY A 77 -7.64 -16.77 -1.59
CA GLY A 77 -8.21 -17.85 -0.77
C GLY A 77 -9.75 -17.84 -0.65
N GLY A 78 -10.45 -16.96 -1.35
CA GLY A 78 -11.91 -16.84 -1.34
C GLY A 78 -12.51 -15.95 -0.24
N ASP A 79 -11.71 -15.44 0.69
CA ASP A 79 -12.19 -14.65 1.83
C ASP A 79 -11.30 -13.46 2.22
N VAL A 80 -10.00 -13.50 1.92
CA VAL A 80 -9.07 -12.44 2.32
C VAL A 80 -8.94 -11.38 1.24
N VAL A 81 -9.32 -10.14 1.57
CA VAL A 81 -9.31 -9.02 0.63
C VAL A 81 -8.16 -8.05 0.89
N GLY A 82 -7.37 -7.81 -0.15
CA GLY A 82 -6.31 -6.81 -0.20
C GLY A 82 -6.70 -5.58 -0.99
N HIS A 83 -6.23 -4.41 -0.53
CA HIS A 83 -6.49 -3.13 -1.15
C HIS A 83 -5.19 -2.36 -1.42
N ALA A 84 -5.18 -1.59 -2.50
CA ALA A 84 -4.14 -0.60 -2.74
C ALA A 84 -4.73 0.74 -3.15
N TYR A 85 -4.14 1.80 -2.59
CA TYR A 85 -4.26 3.18 -3.04
C TYR A 85 -2.86 3.77 -3.08
N ILE A 86 -2.30 3.88 -4.28
CA ILE A 86 -0.93 4.36 -4.47
C ILE A 86 -0.92 5.67 -5.25
N SER A 87 0.12 6.47 -5.01
CA SER A 87 0.42 7.62 -5.84
C SER A 87 0.89 7.20 -7.25
N GLY A 88 0.52 7.99 -8.25
CA GLY A 88 0.93 7.79 -9.63
C GLY A 88 0.06 6.78 -10.39
N ARG A 89 0.67 6.13 -11.38
CA ARG A 89 -0.02 5.42 -12.48
C ARG A 89 0.37 3.94 -12.61
N SER A 90 1.11 3.40 -11.65
CA SER A 90 1.70 2.06 -11.78
C SER A 90 0.72 0.98 -11.39
N HIS A 91 0.12 0.31 -12.38
CA HIS A 91 -0.73 -0.86 -12.15
C HIS A 91 0.01 -1.97 -11.40
N LYS A 92 1.26 -2.25 -11.80
CA LYS A 92 2.10 -3.28 -11.18
C LYS A 92 2.36 -2.99 -9.69
N LYS A 93 2.67 -1.75 -9.33
CA LYS A 93 2.86 -1.38 -7.92
C LYS A 93 1.55 -1.52 -7.14
N ALA A 94 0.41 -1.14 -7.73
CA ALA A 94 -0.89 -1.24 -7.09
C ALA A 94 -1.25 -2.72 -6.82
N GLU A 95 -1.05 -3.59 -7.80
CA GLU A 95 -1.26 -5.04 -7.68
C GLU A 95 -0.41 -5.64 -6.57
N ILE A 96 0.91 -5.42 -6.59
CA ILE A 96 1.82 -5.94 -5.55
C ILE A 96 1.41 -5.41 -4.17
N ALA A 97 1.08 -4.12 -4.04
CA ALA A 97 0.63 -3.55 -2.78
C ALA A 97 -0.67 -4.20 -2.27
N ALA A 98 -1.63 -4.50 -3.15
CA ALA A 98 -2.87 -5.17 -2.76
C ALA A 98 -2.62 -6.64 -2.38
N LEU A 99 -1.73 -7.35 -3.07
CA LEU A 99 -1.30 -8.70 -2.68
C LEU A 99 -0.62 -8.70 -1.32
N CYS A 100 0.27 -7.73 -1.07
CA CYS A 100 0.90 -7.56 0.24
C CYS A 100 -0.14 -7.29 1.34
N ASP A 101 -1.11 -6.38 1.11
CA ASP A 101 -2.17 -6.11 2.09
C ASP A 101 -3.01 -7.37 2.37
N ALA A 102 -3.36 -8.16 1.36
CA ALA A 102 -4.06 -9.43 1.53
C ALA A 102 -3.22 -10.42 2.35
N LEU A 103 -1.96 -10.67 1.96
CA LEU A 103 -1.09 -11.64 2.62
C LEU A 103 -0.72 -11.26 4.06
N MET A 104 -0.62 -9.96 4.37
CA MET A 104 -0.42 -9.46 5.74
C MET A 104 -1.58 -9.80 6.68
N GLN A 105 -2.75 -10.19 6.16
CA GLN A 105 -3.90 -10.63 6.95
C GLN A 105 -3.93 -12.17 7.13
N THR A 106 -2.89 -12.88 6.69
CA THR A 106 -2.80 -14.35 6.72
C THR A 106 -1.61 -14.82 7.57
N LYS A 107 -1.37 -16.14 7.58
CA LYS A 107 -0.16 -16.75 8.14
C LYS A 107 1.17 -16.20 7.57
N HIS A 108 1.15 -15.54 6.42
CA HIS A 108 2.34 -14.95 5.80
C HIS A 108 2.73 -13.57 6.38
N ALA A 109 1.95 -13.03 7.33
CA ALA A 109 2.18 -11.69 7.88
C ALA A 109 3.60 -11.47 8.41
N THR A 110 4.14 -12.40 9.21
CA THR A 110 5.50 -12.29 9.75
C THR A 110 6.56 -12.28 8.64
N GLU A 111 6.41 -13.14 7.63
CA GLU A 111 7.33 -13.21 6.50
C GLU A 111 7.33 -11.90 5.70
N LEU A 112 6.15 -11.34 5.39
CA LEU A 112 6.03 -10.06 4.69
C LEU A 112 6.52 -8.90 5.55
N GLN A 113 6.29 -8.94 6.85
CA GLN A 113 6.78 -7.91 7.76
C GLN A 113 8.31 -7.83 7.70
N ASP A 114 8.99 -8.98 7.72
CA ASP A 114 10.45 -9.05 7.71
C ASP A 114 11.07 -8.79 6.33
N LYS A 115 10.44 -9.30 5.27
CA LYS A 115 11.00 -9.28 3.91
C LYS A 115 10.56 -8.09 3.07
N ILE A 116 9.41 -7.48 3.36
CA ILE A 116 8.85 -6.36 2.60
C ILE A 116 8.78 -5.10 3.46
N ILE A 117 8.00 -5.13 4.54
CA ILE A 117 7.64 -3.90 5.28
C ILE A 117 8.85 -3.28 5.99
N THR A 118 9.64 -4.09 6.70
CA THR A 118 10.82 -3.61 7.43
C THR A 118 11.88 -3.00 6.50
N PRO A 119 12.29 -3.64 5.38
CA PRO A 119 13.20 -3.04 4.41
C PRO A 119 12.68 -1.72 3.80
N LEU A 120 11.38 -1.65 3.48
CA LEU A 120 10.78 -0.43 2.93
C LEU A 120 10.80 0.73 3.94
N ASN A 121 10.53 0.45 5.21
CA ASN A 121 10.61 1.45 6.28
C ASN A 121 12.04 1.95 6.51
N ALA A 122 13.03 1.05 6.45
CA ALA A 122 14.44 1.42 6.55
C ALA A 122 14.85 2.33 5.37
N ALA A 123 14.47 1.97 4.14
CA ALA A 123 14.74 2.77 2.95
C ALA A 123 14.06 4.15 3.00
N ALA A 124 12.83 4.23 3.51
CA ALA A 124 12.11 5.49 3.67
C ALA A 124 12.79 6.42 4.69
N THR A 125 13.36 5.87 5.77
CA THR A 125 14.07 6.63 6.80
C THR A 125 15.38 7.22 6.26
N ASN A 126 16.13 6.45 5.47
CA ASN A 126 17.38 6.91 4.85
C ASN A 126 17.16 8.05 3.84
N ARG A 127 15.99 8.13 3.20
CA ARG A 127 15.66 9.22 2.25
C ARG A 127 15.23 10.53 2.91
N ARG A 128 14.91 10.52 4.20
CA ARG A 128 14.49 11.71 4.95
C ARG A 128 15.65 12.43 5.64
N LYS A 129 16.83 11.82 5.66
CA LYS A 129 18.08 12.43 6.10
C LYS A 129 18.79 13.05 4.91
#